data_AF-A0A349VWJ7-F1
#
_entry.id   AF-A0A349VWJ7-F1
#
_cell.length_a   1.000
_cell.length_b   1.000
_cell.length_c   1.000
_cell.angle_alpha   90.00
_cell.angle_beta   90.00
_cell.angle_gamma   90.00
#
_symmetry.space_group_name_H-M   'P 1'
#
loop_
_entity.id
_entity.type
_entity.pdbx_description
1 polymer ?
#
loop_
_entity_poly.entity_id
_entity_poly.type
_entity_poly.pdbx_seq_one_letter_code
_entity_poly.pdbx_strand_id
1 'polypeptide(L)'
;FLGADLFHRSKFSSSSSPSQYLNIDAYSVLNARLGFRGSNGISVFVWSRNLTNKDYYEQLLAAPGSYGQYAGVVADPRTYGVTLRYNWKQGN
;
A
#
# COMPACT_ATOMS: atom_id res chain seq x y z
N PHE A 1 -2.79 8.80 -19.70
CA PHE A 1 -1.52 8.85 -18.97
C PHE A 1 -1.40 7.59 -18.11
N LEU A 2 -0.16 7.19 -17.79
CA LEU A 2 0.19 6.00 -17.01
C LEU A 2 1.11 6.44 -15.85
N GLY A 3 1.07 5.72 -14.73
CA GLY A 3 2.04 5.87 -13.64
C GLY A 3 2.20 4.59 -12.84
N ALA A 4 3.38 4.40 -12.26
CA ALA A 4 3.69 3.31 -11.34
C ALA A 4 4.66 3.82 -10.27
N ASP A 5 4.54 3.26 -9.06
CA ASP A 5 5.38 3.61 -7.91
C ASP A 5 5.87 2.31 -7.26
N LEU A 6 7.18 2.20 -7.03
CA LEU A 6 7.81 1.06 -6.34
C LEU A 6 8.35 1.52 -4.98
N PHE A 7 7.88 0.88 -3.92
CA PHE A 7 8.43 1.02 -2.58
C PHE A 7 9.26 -0.20 -2.22
N HIS A 8 10.46 -0.02 -1.68
CA HIS A 8 11.30 -1.09 -1.18
C HIS A 8 11.75 -0.78 0.24
N ARG A 9 11.68 -1.78 1.12
CA ARG A 9 12.22 -1.72 2.48
C ARG A 9 13.12 -2.92 2.71
N SER A 10 14.36 -2.65 3.11
CA SER A 10 15.28 -3.69 3.56
C SER A 10 14.80 -4.33 4.86
N LYS A 11 15.34 -5.50 5.20
CA LYS A 11 15.08 -6.16 6.49
C LYS A 11 15.31 -5.19 7.65
N PHE A 12 14.44 -5.21 8.64
CA PHE A 12 14.51 -4.30 9.79
C PHE A 12 13.90 -4.93 11.05
N SER A 13 14.26 -4.39 12.22
CA SER A 13 13.60 -4.70 13.48
C SER A 13 12.37 -3.81 13.67
N SER A 14 11.22 -4.42 13.93
CA SER A 14 9.96 -3.73 14.25
C SER A 14 9.88 -3.25 15.70
N SER A 15 10.96 -3.43 16.48
CA SER A 15 11.09 -3.06 17.89
C SER A 15 12.42 -2.34 18.13
N SER A 16 12.41 -1.35 19.02
CA SER A 16 13.61 -0.64 19.48
C SER A 16 14.52 -1.50 20.36
N SER A 17 13.97 -2.52 21.02
CA SER A 17 14.70 -3.58 21.70
C SER A 17 14.81 -4.78 20.75
N PRO A 18 15.99 -5.04 20.15
CA PRO A 18 16.13 -6.07 19.13
C PRO A 18 15.75 -7.45 19.66
N SER A 19 14.91 -8.17 18.90
CA SER A 19 14.54 -9.56 19.15
C SER A 19 14.53 -10.30 17.82
N GLN A 20 15.02 -11.55 17.81
CA GLN A 20 15.01 -12.38 16.60
C GLN A 20 13.59 -12.54 16.02
N TYR A 21 12.58 -12.54 16.88
CA TYR A 21 11.16 -12.71 16.53
C TYR A 21 10.48 -11.44 16.01
N LEU A 22 11.15 -10.28 16.08
CA LEU A 22 10.59 -8.99 15.70
C LEU A 22 11.26 -8.40 14.47
N ASN A 23 11.97 -9.24 13.70
CA ASN A 23 12.53 -8.83 12.41
C ASN A 23 11.52 -9.09 11.30
N ILE A 24 11.26 -8.05 10.51
CA ILE A 24 10.46 -8.14 9.29
C ILE A 24 11.43 -8.24 8.11
N ASP A 25 11.24 -9.26 7.29
CA ASP A 25 12.07 -9.48 6.10
C ASP A 25 11.89 -8.35 5.08
N ALA A 26 12.87 -8.23 4.18
CA ALA A 26 12.81 -7.24 3.12
C ALA A 26 11.59 -7.47 2.22
N TYR A 27 10.94 -6.38 1.79
CA TYR A 27 9.80 -6.46 0.90
C TYR A 27 9.77 -5.29 -0.08
N SER A 28 9.05 -5.50 -1.17
CA SER A 28 8.79 -4.49 -2.19
C SER A 28 7.31 -4.48 -2.53
N VAL A 29 6.74 -3.28 -2.66
CA VAL A 29 5.33 -3.08 -3.03
C VAL A 29 5.27 -2.24 -4.29
N LEU A 30 4.60 -2.76 -5.32
CA LEU A 30 4.35 -2.06 -6.57
C LEU A 30 2.91 -1.54 -6.61
N ASN A 31 2.74 -0.25 -6.90
CA ASN A 31 1.45 0.36 -7.18
C ASN A 31 1.41 0.84 -8.63
N ALA A 32 0.23 0.83 -9.25
CA ALA A 32 0.08 1.28 -10.63
C ALA A 32 -1.24 2.01 -10.88
N ARG A 33 -1.25 2.91 -11.85
CA ARG A 33 -2.41 3.69 -12.26
C ARG A 33 -2.42 3.96 -13.76
N LEU A 34 -3.59 3.86 -14.37
CA LEU A 34 -3.86 4.25 -15.74
C LEU A 34 -5.02 5.23 -15.74
N GLY A 35 -4.92 6.30 -16.53
CA GLY A 35 -6.00 7.27 -16.63
C GLY A 35 -6.18 7.88 -18.00
N PHE A 36 -7.42 8.27 -18.28
CA PHE A 36 -7.87 8.94 -19.49
C PHE A 36 -8.53 10.27 -19.11
N ARG A 37 -8.27 11.31 -19.91
CA ARG A 37 -8.90 12.63 -19.76
C ARG A 37 -9.52 13.02 -21.09
N GLY A 38 -10.84 13.11 -21.11
CA GLY A 38 -11.59 13.61 -22.25
C GLY A 38 -11.59 15.14 -22.31
N SER A 39 -11.73 15.70 -23.51
CA SER A 39 -11.88 17.14 -23.73
C SER A 39 -13.22 17.69 -23.23
N ASN A 40 -14.21 16.81 -23.02
CA ASN A 40 -15.55 17.11 -22.50
C ASN A 40 -15.61 17.26 -20.97
N GLY A 41 -14.46 17.35 -20.29
CA GLY A 41 -14.39 17.52 -18.84
C GLY A 41 -14.44 16.22 -18.02
N ILE A 42 -14.71 15.06 -18.64
CA ILE A 42 -14.70 13.75 -17.99
C ILE A 42 -13.27 13.20 -17.88
N SER A 43 -12.93 12.61 -16.74
CA SER A 43 -11.71 11.84 -16.55
C SER A 43 -11.99 10.53 -15.82
N VAL A 44 -11.35 9.46 -16.27
CA VAL A 44 -11.45 8.11 -15.70
C VAL A 44 -10.07 7.65 -15.28
N PHE A 45 -9.96 7.09 -14.08
CA PHE A 45 -8.72 6.58 -13.51
C PHE A 45 -8.99 5.17 -12.99
N VAL A 46 -8.15 4.22 -13.36
CA VAL A 46 -8.12 2.88 -12.75
C VAL A 46 -6.79 2.71 -12.03
N TRP A 47 -6.81 2.13 -10.85
CA TRP A 47 -5.62 2.00 -10.02
C TRP A 47 -5.58 0.69 -9.25
N SER A 48 -4.38 0.29 -8.89
CA SER A 48 -4.10 -0.85 -8.01
C SER A 48 -3.10 -0.45 -6.94
N ARG A 49 -3.36 -0.90 -5.70
CA ARG A 49 -2.41 -0.91 -4.60
C ARG A 49 -1.94 -2.34 -4.36
N ASN A 50 -0.65 -2.51 -4.10
CA ASN A 50 -0.01 -3.82 -3.94
C ASN A 50 -0.28 -4.74 -5.15
N LEU A 51 0.01 -4.24 -6.35
CA LEU A 51 -0.28 -4.87 -7.65
C LEU A 51 0.31 -6.29 -7.78
N THR A 52 1.36 -6.61 -7.03
CA THR A 52 1.98 -7.96 -7.04
C THR A 52 1.42 -8.88 -5.95
N ASN A 53 0.45 -8.44 -5.14
CA ASN A 53 -0.09 -9.16 -3.98
C ASN A 53 1.00 -9.66 -3.05
N LYS A 54 1.90 -8.77 -2.65
CA LYS A 54 2.94 -9.09 -1.69
C LYS A 54 2.31 -9.20 -0.30
N ASP A 55 2.45 -10.35 0.33
CA ASP A 55 2.19 -10.51 1.76
C ASP A 55 3.41 -10.05 2.56
N TYR A 56 3.19 -9.19 3.53
CA TYR A 56 4.20 -8.69 4.46
C TYR A 56 3.55 -8.18 5.75
N TYR A 57 4.36 -8.07 6.81
CA TYR A 57 3.96 -7.44 8.06
C TYR A 57 4.31 -5.96 8.03
N GLU A 58 3.38 -5.11 8.48
CA GLU A 58 3.68 -3.70 8.78
C GLU A 58 4.36 -3.56 10.14
N GLN A 59 4.00 -4.45 11.07
CA GLN A 59 4.52 -4.46 12.42
C GLN A 59 4.52 -5.88 13.00
N LEU A 60 5.60 -6.21 13.71
CA LEU A 60 5.66 -7.35 14.62
C LEU A 60 5.83 -6.80 16.04
N LEU A 61 5.12 -7.37 16.99
CA LEU A 61 5.13 -6.93 18.38
C LEU A 61 5.04 -8.12 19.35
N ALA A 62 5.68 -7.98 20.51
CA ALA A 62 5.37 -8.84 21.65
C ALA A 62 3.94 -8.51 22.11
N ALA A 63 3.08 -9.52 22.23
CA ALA A 63 1.69 -9.29 22.61
C ALA A 63 1.63 -8.78 24.06
N PRO A 64 0.80 -7.77 24.35
CA PRO A 64 0.58 -7.31 25.72
C PRO A 64 -0.04 -8.44 26.55
N GLY A 65 0.43 -8.62 27.79
CA GLY A 65 -0.10 -9.64 28.72
C GLY A 65 0.88 -10.72 29.16
N SER A 66 2.16 -10.67 28.77
CA SER A 66 3.26 -11.49 29.34
C SER A 66 3.15 -13.01 29.17
N TYR A 67 2.35 -13.52 28.23
CA TYR A 67 2.25 -14.96 27.93
C TYR A 67 3.29 -15.47 26.92
N GLY A 68 4.33 -14.69 26.62
CA GLY A 68 5.37 -15.04 25.64
C GLY A 68 4.90 -15.06 24.18
N GLN A 69 3.73 -14.49 23.88
CA GLN A 69 3.15 -14.45 22.54
C GLN A 69 3.72 -13.31 21.69
N TYR A 70 3.80 -13.55 20.39
CA TYR A 70 4.10 -12.54 19.37
C TYR A 70 2.89 -12.36 18.47
N ALA A 71 2.62 -11.11 18.09
CA ALA A 71 1.55 -10.74 17.17
C ALA A 71 2.11 -9.93 16.00
N GLY A 72 1.36 -9.93 14.89
CA GLY A 72 1.72 -9.19 13.69
C GLY A 72 0.53 -8.44 13.12
N VAL A 73 0.78 -7.20 12.68
CA VAL A 73 -0.14 -6.44 11.85
C VAL A 73 0.21 -6.75 10.41
N VAL A 74 -0.69 -7.41 9.70
CA VAL A 74 -0.54 -7.73 8.28
C VAL A 74 -0.88 -6.50 7.44
N ALA A 75 -0.14 -6.31 6.35
CA ALA A 75 -0.41 -5.23 5.42
C ALA A 75 -1.69 -5.44 4.62
N ASP A 76 -2.19 -4.35 4.04
CA ASP A 76 -3.34 -4.39 3.14
C ASP A 76 -3.09 -5.33 1.94
N PRO A 77 -4.08 -6.19 1.59
CA PRO A 77 -3.99 -7.05 0.43
C PRO A 77 -4.03 -6.22 -0.86
N ARG A 78 -3.79 -6.91 -2.00
CA ARG A 78 -3.97 -6.28 -3.31
C ARG A 78 -5.38 -5.71 -3.45
N THR A 79 -5.45 -4.41 -3.71
CA THR A 79 -6.71 -3.68 -3.83
C THR A 79 -6.75 -2.94 -5.16
N TYR A 80 -7.94 -2.83 -5.75
CA TYR A 80 -8.18 -2.09 -6.98
C TYR A 80 -9.26 -1.05 -6.78
N GLY A 81 -9.23 -0.01 -7.61
CA GLY A 81 -10.31 0.95 -7.63
C GLY A 81 -10.39 1.74 -8.92
N VAL A 82 -11.51 2.43 -9.05
CA VAL A 82 -11.81 3.33 -10.16
C VAL A 82 -12.18 4.68 -9.59
N THR A 83 -11.71 5.75 -10.21
CA THR A 83 -12.12 7.12 -9.91
C THR A 83 -12.70 7.74 -11.18
N LEU A 84 -13.90 8.29 -11.05
CA LEU A 84 -14.55 9.08 -12.08
C LEU A 84 -14.54 10.55 -11.64
N ARG A 85 -14.23 11.45 -12.56
CA ARG A 85 -14.26 12.90 -12.31
C ARG A 85 -14.92 13.59 -13.48
N TYR A 86 -15.77 14.56 -13.18
CA TYR A 86 -16.33 15.49 -14.15
C TYR A 86 -16.00 16.92 -13.71
N ASN A 87 -15.38 17.70 -14.60
CA ASN A 87 -15.10 19.11 -14.35
C ASN A 87 -16.13 19.94 -15.11
N TRP A 88 -17.08 20.51 -14.39
CA TRP A 88 -18.05 21.43 -14.97
C TRP A 88 -17.41 22.80 -15.18
N LYS A 89 -17.58 23.39 -16.37
CA LYS A 89 -17.25 24.80 -16.61
C LYS A 89 -18.50 25.62 -16.33
N GLN A 90 -18.44 26.49 -15.32
CA GLN A 90 -19.45 27.53 -15.11
C GLN A 90 -19.18 28.63 -16.14
N GLY A 91 -20.15 28.93 -16.99
CA GLY A 91 -20.05 30.04 -17.95
C GLY A 91 -20.05 31.39 -17.23
N ASN A 92 -19.29 32.35 -17.77
CA ASN A 92 -19.46 33.78 -17.47
C ASN A 92 -20.83 34.27 -17.98
#